data_AF-A0ABD2L5N3-F1
#
_entry.id   AF-A0ABD2L5N3-F1
#
_cell.length_a   1.000
_cell.length_b   1.000
_cell.length_c   1.000
_cell.angle_alpha   90.00
_cell.angle_beta   90.00
_cell.angle_gamma   90.00
#
_symmetry.space_group_name_H-M   'P 1'
#
loop_
_entity.id
_entity.type
_entity.pdbx_description
1 polymer ?
#
loop_
_entity_poly.entity_id
_entity_poly.type
_entity_poly.pdbx_seq_one_letter_code
_entity_poly.pdbx_strand_id
1 'polypeptide(L)'
;MRTMVSAVKIRQNADRSFKETGGKHTKQQLTITSGGGTLDDLARHSVEIAHTFALNFLKGHTSLEKAHVHANIISTSTKAYNSAGPSGGVGAMLAFCSLALQKAVKKGVVATGRITLSGQVLKVGAIKEKIAAAKAGFKIVILPEDNRSLFVALSAEEKKDIYPKWATDFAEIFQYCFEDA
;
A
#
# COMPACT_ATOMS: atom_id res chain seq x y z
N MET A 1 0.34 14.47 15.56
CA MET A 1 -0.98 13.99 15.09
C MET A 1 -0.72 12.80 14.16
N ARG A 2 -0.98 11.56 14.62
CA ARG A 2 -0.70 10.32 13.87
C ARG A 2 -1.98 9.90 13.12
N THR A 3 -1.97 10.01 11.81
CA THR A 3 -3.12 9.74 10.93
C THR A 3 -3.46 8.25 10.91
N MET A 4 -4.75 7.90 10.96
CA MET A 4 -5.29 6.55 10.77
C MET A 4 -5.23 6.10 9.30
N VAL A 5 -4.03 6.14 8.72
CA VAL A 5 -3.73 5.44 7.47
C VAL A 5 -2.70 4.40 7.87
N SER A 6 -2.95 3.12 7.59
CA SER A 6 -1.98 2.04 7.87
C SER A 6 -0.61 2.47 7.36
N ALA A 7 0.29 2.85 8.28
CA ALA A 7 1.58 3.39 7.93
C ALA A 7 2.52 2.21 7.78
N VAL A 8 2.70 1.76 6.54
CA VAL A 8 3.73 0.77 6.22
C VAL A 8 5.06 1.50 6.15
N LYS A 9 5.86 1.39 7.21
CA LYS A 9 7.22 1.91 7.21
C LYS A 9 8.13 0.82 6.66
N ILE A 10 8.53 0.99 5.40
CA ILE A 10 9.46 0.06 4.76
C ILE A 10 10.88 0.59 4.93
N ARG A 11 11.78 -0.27 5.39
CA ARG A 11 13.21 -0.01 5.43
C ARG A 11 13.95 -1.01 4.56
N GLN A 12 14.88 -0.50 3.77
CA GLN A 12 15.88 -1.28 3.07
C GLN A 12 17.17 -1.22 3.88
N ASN A 13 17.74 -2.39 4.20
CA ASN A 13 19.11 -2.47 4.63
C ASN A 13 19.97 -2.86 3.43
N ALA A 14 20.81 -1.94 2.97
CA ALA A 14 21.93 -2.26 2.10
C ALA A 14 23.03 -2.86 3.00
N ASP A 15 23.03 -4.18 3.09
CA ASP A 15 24.10 -5.07 3.57
C ASP A 15 24.91 -4.66 4.82
N ARG A 16 24.76 -5.45 5.88
CA ARG A 16 25.88 -5.71 6.81
C ARG A 16 25.98 -7.21 7.06
N SER A 17 26.80 -7.88 6.26
CA SER A 17 27.55 -9.09 6.60
C SER A 17 26.69 -10.23 7.15
N PHE A 18 25.89 -10.85 6.29
CA PHE A 18 25.44 -12.22 6.52
C PHE A 18 26.53 -13.16 5.98
N LYS A 19 27.26 -13.85 6.88
CA LYS A 19 28.25 -14.86 6.49
C LYS A 19 27.52 -15.96 5.71
N GLU A 20 27.88 -16.12 4.43
CA GLU A 20 27.44 -17.24 3.60
C GLU A 20 27.94 -18.55 4.21
N THR A 21 27.02 -19.32 4.79
CA THR A 21 27.16 -20.78 4.88
C THR A 21 26.37 -21.37 3.72
N GLY A 22 27.08 -21.61 2.61
CA GLY A 22 26.77 -22.58 1.55
C GLY A 22 25.32 -22.69 1.07
N GLY A 23 25.02 -22.08 -0.08
CA GLY A 23 23.83 -22.43 -0.85
C GLY A 23 23.39 -21.30 -1.79
N LYS A 24 23.53 -21.54 -3.09
CA LYS A 24 23.12 -20.66 -4.20
C LYS A 24 21.69 -20.10 -4.02
N HIS A 25 21.49 -18.87 -4.54
CA HIS A 25 20.30 -18.00 -4.53
C HIS A 25 20.32 -16.92 -3.44
N THR A 26 20.69 -15.68 -3.81
CA THR A 26 20.37 -14.46 -3.05
C THR A 26 18.84 -14.36 -2.95
N LYS A 27 18.27 -14.95 -1.91
CA LYS A 27 16.83 -15.05 -1.71
C LYS A 27 16.32 -13.65 -1.33
N GLN A 28 15.46 -13.08 -2.17
CA GLN A 28 14.70 -11.87 -1.84
C GLN A 28 13.97 -12.12 -0.52
N GLN A 29 14.41 -11.46 0.56
CA GLN A 29 13.89 -11.70 1.90
C GLN A 29 13.02 -10.51 2.33
N LEU A 30 11.72 -10.80 2.50
CA LEU A 30 10.74 -9.88 3.08
C LEU A 30 10.52 -10.26 4.54
N THR A 31 10.80 -9.33 5.45
CA THR A 31 10.50 -9.48 6.87
C THR A 31 9.35 -8.55 7.23
N ILE A 32 8.24 -9.11 7.72
CA ILE A 32 7.05 -8.36 8.10
C ILE A 32 6.95 -8.34 9.63
N THR A 33 6.90 -7.14 10.22
CA THR A 33 6.68 -6.97 11.66
C THR A 33 5.52 -6.03 11.93
N SER A 34 4.91 -6.17 13.11
CA SER A 34 3.83 -5.33 13.62
C SER A 34 4.26 -4.59 14.88
N GLY A 35 3.95 -3.30 14.97
CA GLY A 35 4.38 -2.41 16.05
C GLY A 35 3.70 -2.59 17.42
N GLY A 36 3.07 -3.74 17.72
CA GLY A 36 2.37 -3.93 19.00
C GLY A 36 1.45 -5.15 19.15
N GLY A 37 1.67 -6.24 18.40
CA GLY A 37 0.84 -7.46 18.51
C GLY A 37 1.02 -8.43 17.35
N THR A 38 0.31 -9.56 17.35
CA THR A 38 0.35 -10.54 16.25
C THR A 38 -0.35 -10.00 15.01
N LEU A 39 0.30 -10.17 13.86
CA LEU A 39 -0.23 -9.78 12.56
C LEU A 39 -1.11 -10.91 12.01
N ASP A 40 -2.36 -10.61 11.68
CA ASP A 40 -3.28 -11.54 11.00
C ASP A 40 -2.70 -12.05 9.67
N ASP A 41 -2.93 -13.32 9.39
CA ASP A 41 -2.33 -14.04 8.25
C ASP A 41 -2.78 -13.45 6.91
N LEU A 42 -4.03 -13.01 6.81
CA LEU A 42 -4.59 -12.47 5.57
C LEU A 42 -3.88 -11.17 5.15
N ALA A 43 -3.51 -10.34 6.12
CA ALA A 43 -2.85 -9.09 5.83
C ALA A 43 -1.31 -9.24 5.76
N ARG A 44 -0.73 -10.31 6.31
CA ARG A 44 0.62 -10.78 5.89
C ARG A 44 0.62 -11.15 4.41
N HIS A 45 -0.32 -11.99 4.01
CA HIS A 45 -0.47 -12.46 2.64
C HIS A 45 -0.70 -11.31 1.64
N SER A 46 -1.45 -10.28 2.04
CA SER A 46 -1.63 -9.08 1.23
C SER A 46 -0.33 -8.33 0.94
N VAL A 47 0.61 -8.30 1.89
CA VAL A 47 1.90 -7.62 1.72
C VAL A 47 2.84 -8.46 0.87
N GLU A 48 2.79 -9.79 1.01
CA GLU A 48 3.52 -10.73 0.16
C GLU A 48 3.07 -10.65 -1.30
N ILE A 49 1.76 -10.58 -1.56
CA ILE A 49 1.21 -10.34 -2.90
C ILE A 49 1.72 -9.01 -3.45
N ALA A 50 1.63 -7.93 -2.66
CA ALA A 50 2.09 -6.61 -3.08
C ALA A 50 3.60 -6.60 -3.37
N HIS A 51 4.41 -7.29 -2.57
CA HIS A 51 5.84 -7.42 -2.79
C HIS A 51 6.16 -8.19 -4.08
N THR A 52 5.47 -9.32 -4.30
CA THR A 52 5.64 -10.14 -5.51
C THR A 52 5.27 -9.35 -6.76
N PHE A 53 4.16 -8.62 -6.72
CA PHE A 53 3.76 -7.76 -7.82
C PHE A 53 4.74 -6.59 -8.00
N ALA A 54 5.21 -5.96 -6.92
CA ALA A 54 6.20 -4.87 -6.96
C ALA A 54 7.50 -5.28 -7.67
N LEU A 55 8.02 -6.47 -7.36
CA LEU A 55 9.21 -7.00 -8.01
C LEU A 55 9.02 -7.16 -9.52
N ASN A 56 7.82 -7.56 -9.97
CA ASN A 56 7.53 -7.71 -11.39
C ASN A 56 7.24 -6.36 -12.08
N PHE A 57 6.50 -5.47 -11.42
CA PHE A 57 6.10 -4.16 -11.94
C PHE A 57 7.29 -3.21 -12.06
N LEU A 58 8.24 -3.27 -11.12
CA LEU A 58 9.42 -2.42 -11.06
C LEU A 58 10.68 -3.13 -11.58
N LYS A 59 10.51 -4.13 -12.45
CA LYS A 59 11.62 -4.86 -13.07
C LYS A 59 12.63 -3.87 -13.68
N GLY A 60 13.90 -4.03 -13.33
CA GLY A 60 14.96 -3.11 -13.74
C GLY A 60 15.33 -2.06 -12.69
N HIS A 61 14.53 -1.89 -11.63
CA HIS A 61 14.95 -1.13 -10.44
C HIS A 61 15.74 -2.04 -9.48
N THR A 62 17.07 -2.02 -9.61
CA THR A 62 17.99 -2.85 -8.81
C THR A 62 17.84 -2.69 -7.31
N SER A 63 17.29 -1.56 -6.87
CA SER A 63 17.06 -1.24 -5.46
C SER A 63 16.13 -2.24 -4.78
N LEU A 64 15.12 -2.79 -5.44
CA LEU A 64 14.18 -3.71 -4.79
C LEU A 64 14.60 -5.18 -4.94
N GLU A 65 15.20 -5.54 -6.08
CA GLU A 65 15.57 -6.93 -6.40
C GLU A 65 16.69 -7.49 -5.50
N LYS A 66 17.62 -6.65 -5.07
CA LYS A 66 18.77 -7.03 -4.23
C LYS A 66 18.59 -6.69 -2.75
N ALA A 67 17.43 -6.16 -2.37
CA ALA A 67 17.18 -5.69 -1.02
C ALA A 67 16.63 -6.78 -0.10
N HIS A 68 17.08 -6.75 1.15
CA HIS A 68 16.26 -7.23 2.25
C HIS A 68 15.30 -6.13 2.67
N VAL A 69 14.01 -6.42 2.55
CA VAL A 69 12.95 -5.45 2.79
C VAL A 69 12.30 -5.74 4.13
N HIS A 70 12.37 -4.80 5.05
CA HIS A 70 11.66 -4.86 6.32
C HIS A 70 10.40 -4.01 6.21
N ALA A 71 9.24 -4.65 6.12
CA ALA A 71 7.94 -3.99 6.16
C ALA A 71 7.42 -3.95 7.60
N ASN A 72 7.50 -2.78 8.23
CA ASN A 72 6.88 -2.58 9.53
C ASN A 72 5.49 -1.99 9.34
N ILE A 73 4.46 -2.77 9.66
CA ILE A 73 3.07 -2.33 9.57
C ILE A 73 2.68 -1.74 10.91
N ILE A 74 2.64 -0.41 10.97
CA ILE A 74 2.26 0.33 12.18
C ILE A 74 0.81 0.78 12.00
N SER A 75 -0.11 0.11 12.70
CA SER A 75 -1.48 0.58 12.86
C SER A 75 -1.68 1.01 14.31
N THR A 76 -2.24 2.21 14.52
CA THR A 76 -2.46 2.79 15.85
C THR A 76 -3.69 2.22 16.55
N SER A 77 -4.34 1.21 15.97
CA SER A 77 -5.53 0.58 16.55
C SER A 77 -5.50 -0.92 16.33
N THR A 78 -5.30 -1.66 17.42
CA THR A 78 -5.33 -3.14 17.52
C THR A 78 -6.62 -3.77 16.99
N LYS A 79 -7.73 -3.03 16.92
CA LYS A 79 -9.01 -3.49 16.35
C LYS A 79 -9.19 -3.22 14.85
N ALA A 80 -8.55 -2.19 14.29
CA ALA A 80 -8.79 -1.83 12.89
C ALA A 80 -8.03 -2.73 11.91
N TYR A 81 -6.96 -3.40 12.32
CA TYR A 81 -6.23 -4.33 11.45
C TYR A 81 -7.05 -5.59 11.16
N ASN A 82 -7.68 -6.18 12.18
CA ASN A 82 -8.53 -7.36 12.03
C ASN A 82 -9.82 -7.07 11.22
N SER A 83 -10.28 -5.82 11.22
CA SER A 83 -11.42 -5.36 10.40
C SER A 83 -11.01 -4.80 9.04
N ALA A 84 -9.74 -4.47 8.85
CA ALA A 84 -9.15 -4.06 7.58
C ALA A 84 -8.46 -5.26 6.95
N GLY A 85 -9.27 -6.23 6.50
CA GLY A 85 -8.82 -7.24 5.53
C GLY A 85 -8.19 -6.60 4.27
N PRO A 86 -7.81 -7.39 3.25
CA PRO A 86 -6.72 -7.21 2.26
C PRO A 86 -6.62 -5.89 1.47
N SER A 87 -7.48 -4.93 1.74
CA SER A 87 -7.52 -3.57 1.20
C SER A 87 -6.30 -2.69 1.46
N GLY A 88 -5.28 -3.21 2.15
CA GLY A 88 -3.98 -2.57 2.35
C GLY A 88 -2.97 -2.82 1.22
N GLY A 89 -3.29 -3.67 0.24
CA GLY A 89 -2.39 -4.04 -0.86
C GLY A 89 -1.86 -2.85 -1.65
N VAL A 90 -2.72 -1.89 -2.02
CA VAL A 90 -2.31 -0.67 -2.72
C VAL A 90 -1.37 0.20 -1.87
N GLY A 91 -1.61 0.30 -0.57
CA GLY A 91 -0.75 1.07 0.34
C GLY A 91 0.65 0.47 0.47
N ALA A 92 0.74 -0.85 0.58
CA ALA A 92 2.02 -1.57 0.57
C ALA A 92 2.74 -1.40 -0.77
N MET A 93 2.01 -1.49 -1.88
CA MET A 93 2.57 -1.32 -3.22
C MET A 93 3.13 0.10 -3.44
N LEU A 94 2.41 1.14 -3.02
CA LEU A 94 2.90 2.52 -3.07
C LEU A 94 4.17 2.71 -2.22
N ALA A 95 4.25 2.05 -1.06
CA ALA A 95 5.45 2.09 -0.23
C ALA A 95 6.64 1.37 -0.88
N PHE A 96 6.42 0.22 -1.54
CA PHE A 96 7.46 -0.46 -2.32
C PHE A 96 7.92 0.38 -3.52
N CYS A 97 6.99 1.00 -4.25
CA CYS A 97 7.31 1.92 -5.35
C CYS A 97 8.12 3.11 -4.87
N SER A 98 7.70 3.73 -3.76
CA SER A 98 8.41 4.86 -3.15
C SER A 98 9.84 4.48 -2.75
N LEU A 99 10.03 3.28 -2.18
CA LEU A 99 11.34 2.74 -1.84
C LEU A 99 12.20 2.47 -3.08
N ALA A 100 11.65 1.82 -4.10
CA ALA A 100 12.40 1.47 -5.31
C ALA A 100 12.83 2.72 -6.11
N LEU A 101 11.94 3.71 -6.21
CA LEU A 101 12.15 4.95 -6.97
C LEU A 101 12.89 6.02 -6.16
N GLN A 102 13.03 5.86 -4.85
CA GLN A 102 13.49 6.90 -3.92
C GLN A 102 12.69 8.21 -4.06
N LYS A 103 11.41 8.11 -4.45
CA LYS A 103 10.49 9.24 -4.64
C LYS A 103 9.34 9.14 -3.63
N ALA A 104 8.98 10.23 -2.99
CA ALA A 104 7.82 10.27 -2.09
C ALA A 104 6.52 10.30 -2.90
N VAL A 105 5.47 9.65 -2.38
CA VAL A 105 4.10 9.77 -2.94
C VAL A 105 3.65 11.23 -2.89
N LYS A 106 2.97 11.69 -3.94
CA LYS A 106 2.42 13.04 -4.04
C LYS A 106 1.61 13.45 -2.79
N LYS A 107 1.91 14.63 -2.24
CA LYS A 107 1.24 15.15 -1.04
C LYS A 107 -0.25 15.36 -1.31
N GLY A 108 -1.08 15.03 -0.31
CA GLY A 108 -2.54 15.22 -0.40
C GLY A 108 -3.29 14.18 -1.24
N VAL A 109 -2.59 13.16 -1.75
CA VAL A 109 -3.15 12.00 -2.44
C VAL A 109 -3.15 10.80 -1.49
N VAL A 110 -4.27 10.08 -1.45
CA VAL A 110 -4.38 8.78 -0.78
C VAL A 110 -5.07 7.79 -1.71
N ALA A 111 -4.65 6.53 -1.66
CA ALA A 111 -5.22 5.46 -2.46
C ALA A 111 -5.70 4.31 -1.57
N THR A 112 -6.78 3.65 -1.97
CA THR A 112 -7.24 2.41 -1.33
C THR A 112 -7.64 1.40 -2.39
N GLY A 113 -7.39 0.12 -2.12
CA GLY A 113 -7.72 -0.94 -3.05
C GLY A 113 -7.11 -2.27 -2.60
N ARG A 114 -7.74 -3.37 -3.01
CA ARG A 114 -7.07 -4.68 -2.98
C ARG A 114 -6.34 -4.86 -4.30
N ILE A 115 -5.13 -5.38 -4.26
CA ILE A 115 -4.33 -5.65 -5.46
C ILE A 115 -4.26 -7.15 -5.70
N THR A 116 -4.35 -7.57 -6.95
CA THR A 116 -4.08 -8.96 -7.35
C THR A 116 -2.63 -9.11 -7.79
N LEU A 117 -2.15 -10.35 -7.93
CA LEU A 117 -0.84 -10.61 -8.53
C LEU A 117 -0.72 -10.12 -9.99
N SER A 118 -1.84 -9.87 -10.65
CA SER A 118 -1.89 -9.35 -12.02
C SER A 118 -1.91 -7.81 -12.10
N GLY A 119 -2.01 -7.10 -10.96
CA GLY A 119 -2.06 -5.63 -10.91
C GLY A 119 -3.45 -5.02 -10.82
N GLN A 120 -4.51 -5.81 -10.99
CA GLN A 120 -5.89 -5.33 -10.93
C GLN A 120 -6.25 -4.81 -9.54
N VAL A 121 -6.98 -3.70 -9.51
CA VAL A 121 -7.44 -3.02 -8.30
C VAL A 121 -8.89 -3.40 -8.04
N LEU A 122 -9.10 -4.23 -7.03
CA LEU A 122 -10.42 -4.75 -6.67
C LEU A 122 -11.10 -3.88 -5.61
N LYS A 123 -12.43 -3.98 -5.60
CA LYS A 123 -13.28 -3.26 -4.67
C LYS A 123 -12.96 -3.49 -3.21
N VAL A 124 -13.22 -2.46 -2.43
CA VAL A 124 -13.05 -2.43 -0.97
C VAL A 124 -14.36 -2.11 -0.24
N GLY A 125 -14.54 -2.70 0.94
CA GLY A 125 -15.62 -2.31 1.86
C GLY A 125 -15.29 -1.04 2.64
N ALA A 126 -16.24 -0.60 3.46
CA ALA A 126 -16.09 0.51 4.41
C ALA A 126 -15.57 1.82 3.75
N ILE A 127 -16.16 2.20 2.61
CA ILE A 127 -15.73 3.39 1.86
C ILE A 127 -15.97 4.67 2.68
N LYS A 128 -17.09 4.72 3.41
CA LYS A 128 -17.47 5.87 4.23
C LYS A 128 -16.39 6.20 5.25
N GLU A 129 -15.92 5.18 5.97
CA GLU A 129 -14.87 5.28 6.97
C GLU A 129 -13.53 5.67 6.32
N LYS A 130 -13.22 5.12 5.14
CA LYS A 130 -12.00 5.45 4.40
C LYS A 130 -11.97 6.88 3.89
N ILE A 131 -13.10 7.40 3.39
CA ILE A 131 -13.22 8.79 2.97
C ILE A 131 -13.15 9.71 4.19
N ALA A 132 -13.81 9.35 5.29
CA ALA A 132 -13.71 10.12 6.53
C ALA A 132 -12.27 10.19 7.05
N ALA A 133 -11.50 9.10 6.95
CA ALA A 133 -10.08 9.10 7.28
C ALA A 133 -9.24 9.94 6.31
N ALA A 134 -9.56 9.93 5.02
CA ALA A 134 -8.89 10.76 4.01
C ALA A 134 -9.04 12.26 4.30
N LYS A 135 -10.18 12.69 4.87
CA LYS A 135 -10.42 14.09 5.26
C LYS A 135 -9.42 14.64 6.30
N ALA A 136 -8.58 13.80 6.91
CA ALA A 136 -7.51 14.22 7.81
C ALA A 136 -6.31 14.91 7.10
N GLY A 137 -6.49 15.42 5.88
CA GLY A 137 -5.47 16.18 5.14
C GLY A 137 -5.28 15.75 3.67
N PHE A 138 -6.04 14.77 3.18
CA PHE A 138 -6.00 14.31 1.80
C PHE A 138 -7.25 14.77 1.06
N LYS A 139 -7.05 15.55 -0.01
CA LYS A 139 -8.13 16.04 -0.87
C LYS A 139 -8.40 15.07 -2.02
N ILE A 140 -7.37 14.40 -2.52
CA ILE A 140 -7.48 13.48 -3.65
C ILE A 140 -7.52 12.06 -3.12
N VAL A 141 -8.58 11.33 -3.45
CA VAL A 141 -8.78 9.94 -3.02
C VAL A 141 -8.91 9.05 -4.25
N ILE A 142 -7.96 8.14 -4.43
CA ILE A 142 -7.98 7.14 -5.50
C ILE A 142 -8.75 5.92 -5.00
N LEU A 143 -9.82 5.58 -5.72
CA LEU A 143 -10.76 4.50 -5.41
C LEU A 143 -10.81 3.51 -6.58
N PRO A 144 -11.11 2.21 -6.33
CA PRO A 144 -11.37 1.26 -7.41
C PRO A 144 -12.59 1.70 -8.25
N GLU A 145 -12.58 1.48 -9.57
CA GLU A 145 -13.74 1.80 -10.43
C GLU A 145 -15.03 1.12 -9.92
N ASP A 146 -14.93 -0.13 -9.46
CA ASP A 146 -16.03 -0.88 -8.87
C ASP A 146 -16.67 -0.22 -7.62
N ASN A 147 -15.94 0.68 -6.95
CA ASN A 147 -16.43 1.42 -5.80
C ASN A 147 -17.22 2.68 -6.18
N ARG A 148 -17.31 3.02 -7.46
CA ARG A 148 -17.96 4.24 -7.96
C ARG A 148 -19.44 4.31 -7.61
N SER A 149 -20.18 3.22 -7.78
CA SER A 149 -21.61 3.15 -7.42
C SER A 149 -21.83 3.41 -5.92
N LEU A 150 -21.00 2.79 -5.08
CA LEU A 150 -21.04 2.98 -3.62
C LEU A 150 -20.64 4.39 -3.20
N PHE A 151 -19.68 5.02 -3.89
CA PHE A 151 -19.34 6.43 -3.65
C PHE A 151 -20.48 7.36 -4.03
N VAL A 152 -21.13 7.13 -5.18
CA VAL A 152 -22.27 7.95 -5.65
C VAL A 152 -23.43 7.90 -4.65
N ALA A 153 -23.63 6.78 -3.95
CA ALA A 153 -24.65 6.66 -2.91
C ALA A 153 -24.38 7.46 -1.63
N LEU A 154 -23.15 7.99 -1.43
CA LEU A 154 -22.82 8.79 -0.24
C LEU A 154 -23.48 10.17 -0.27
N SER A 155 -23.75 10.72 0.90
CA SER A 155 -24.28 12.08 1.09
C SER A 155 -23.31 13.16 0.62
N ALA A 156 -23.83 14.36 0.38
CA ALA A 156 -23.01 15.52 0.00
C ALA A 156 -21.98 15.87 1.09
N GLU A 157 -22.33 15.73 2.36
CA GLU A 157 -21.41 15.95 3.48
C GLU A 157 -20.23 14.97 3.46
N GLU A 158 -20.49 13.69 3.16
CA GLU A 158 -19.45 12.67 3.07
C GLU A 158 -18.47 12.96 1.93
N LYS A 159 -18.97 13.45 0.79
CA LYS A 159 -18.16 13.79 -0.39
C LYS A 159 -17.48 15.17 -0.32
N LYS A 160 -17.84 16.00 0.65
CA LYS A 160 -17.33 17.37 0.75
C LYS A 160 -15.80 17.39 0.82
N ASP A 161 -15.19 18.27 0.02
CA ASP A 161 -13.74 18.51 -0.08
C ASP A 161 -12.92 17.27 -0.52
N ILE A 162 -13.58 16.28 -1.12
CA ILE A 162 -12.97 15.07 -1.66
C ILE A 162 -13.09 15.04 -3.18
N TYR A 163 -11.96 14.86 -3.85
CA TYR A 163 -11.84 14.73 -5.28
C TYR A 163 -11.53 13.27 -5.62
N PRO A 164 -12.54 12.46 -5.96
CA PRO A 164 -12.30 11.06 -6.27
C PRO A 164 -11.58 10.93 -7.61
N LYS A 165 -10.59 10.05 -7.64
CA LYS A 165 -9.98 9.50 -8.85
C LYS A 165 -10.28 8.01 -8.89
N TRP A 166 -10.49 7.47 -10.07
CA TRP A 166 -10.83 6.07 -10.26
C TRP A 166 -9.66 5.33 -10.88
N ALA A 167 -9.49 4.07 -10.50
CA ALA A 167 -8.46 3.20 -11.05
C ALA A 167 -9.00 1.77 -11.22
N THR A 168 -8.66 1.15 -12.34
CA THR A 168 -8.92 -0.29 -12.59
C THR A 168 -7.67 -1.14 -12.36
N ASP A 169 -6.50 -0.56 -12.63
CA ASP A 169 -5.20 -1.20 -12.46
C ASP A 169 -4.24 -0.35 -11.60
N PHE A 170 -3.25 -1.00 -11.00
CA PHE A 170 -2.24 -0.32 -10.20
C PHE A 170 -1.41 0.67 -11.03
N ALA A 171 -1.22 0.45 -12.33
CA ALA A 171 -0.52 1.38 -13.19
C ALA A 171 -1.15 2.79 -13.17
N GLU A 172 -2.48 2.89 -13.17
CA GLU A 172 -3.17 4.19 -13.08
C GLU A 172 -2.91 4.86 -11.71
N ILE A 173 -2.95 4.08 -10.63
CA ILE A 173 -2.64 4.58 -9.28
C ILE A 173 -1.20 5.09 -9.23
N PHE A 174 -0.27 4.36 -9.82
CA PHE A 174 1.13 4.74 -9.90
C PHE A 174 1.30 6.10 -10.59
N GLN A 175 0.64 6.30 -11.73
CA GLN A 175 0.66 7.58 -12.46
C GLN A 175 0.14 8.72 -11.60
N TYR A 176 -1.02 8.57 -10.95
CA TYR A 176 -1.57 9.60 -10.07
C TYR A 176 -0.67 9.94 -8.87
N CYS A 177 0.13 8.99 -8.41
CA CYS A 177 0.95 9.11 -7.21
C CYS A 177 2.40 9.56 -7.46
N PHE A 178 2.99 9.21 -8.60
CA PHE A 178 4.42 9.40 -8.88
C PHE A 178 4.73 10.15 -10.18
N GLU A 179 3.81 10.21 -11.14
CA GLU A 179 4.00 10.97 -12.38
C GLU A 179 3.40 12.37 -12.25
N ASP A 180 4.11 13.35 -12.82
CA ASP A 180 3.58 14.70 -12.97
C ASP A 180 2.76 14.71 -14.26
N ALA A 181 1.44 14.72 -14.12
CA ALA A 181 0.51 14.94 -15.23
C ALA A 181 0.64 16.36 -15.79
#